data_AF-A0A1F1KER7-F1
#
_entry.id   AF-A0A1F1KER7-F1
#
_cell.length_a   1.000
_cell.length_b   1.000
_cell.length_c   1.000
_cell.angle_alpha   90.00
_cell.angle_beta   90.00
_cell.angle_gamma   90.00
#
_symmetry.space_group_name_H-M   'P 1'
#
loop_
_entity.id
_entity.type
_entity.pdbx_description
1 polymer ?
#
loop_
_entity_poly.entity_id
_entity_poly.type
_entity_poly.pdbx_seq_one_letter_code
_entity_poly.pdbx_strand_id
1 'polypeptide(L)'
;MSPGWVLTVLALLPLLAWVIAAAVIAARRWWRRRGDDRARRLRLARMLRGGELVVVPTSDIDLPEATVLAVAADAGYRLVGYERADTPLCRRIGVFVRIGGEVDAVIRGVPAPR
;
A
#
# COMPACT_ATOMS: atom_id res chain seq x y z
N MET A 1 1.69 39.47 38.18
CA MET A 1 2.46 38.57 37.29
C MET A 1 3.82 39.19 37.06
N SER A 2 4.91 38.44 37.23
CA SER A 2 6.26 38.99 37.07
C SER A 2 6.53 39.29 35.58
N PRO A 3 7.13 40.45 35.24
CA PRO A 3 7.43 40.82 33.86
C PRO A 3 8.38 39.82 33.17
N GLY A 4 9.21 39.11 33.95
CA GLY A 4 10.05 38.03 33.43
C GLY A 4 9.25 36.88 32.84
N TRP A 5 8.11 36.53 33.44
CA TRP A 5 7.25 35.45 32.96
C TRP A 5 6.61 35.78 31.60
N VAL A 6 6.26 37.04 31.38
CA VAL A 6 5.69 37.53 30.12
C VAL A 6 6.72 37.44 28.98
N LEU A 7 7.99 37.80 29.26
CA LEU A 7 9.08 37.70 28.30
C LEU A 7 9.42 36.24 27.94
N THR A 8 9.40 35.33 28.92
CA THR A 8 9.64 33.90 28.66
C THR A 8 8.56 33.30 27.77
N VAL A 9 7.29 33.66 27.99
CA VAL A 9 6.18 33.21 27.13
C VAL A 9 6.32 33.78 25.72
N LEU A 10 6.69 35.06 25.59
CA LEU A 10 6.94 35.71 24.30
C LEU A 10 8.11 35.05 23.53
N ALA A 11 9.17 34.65 24.24
CA ALA A 11 10.33 33.99 23.64
C ALA A 11 10.02 32.54 23.18
N LEU A 12 9.04 31.88 23.80
CA LEU A 12 8.63 30.51 23.45
C LEU A 12 7.63 30.45 22.29
N LEU A 13 6.88 31.52 22.03
CA LEU A 13 5.93 31.62 20.91
C LEU A 13 6.51 31.18 19.55
N PRO A 14 7.69 31.65 19.11
CA PRO A 14 8.24 31.23 17.82
C PRO A 14 8.56 29.73 17.77
N LEU A 15 9.07 29.16 18.87
CA LEU A 15 9.34 27.72 18.95
C LEU A 15 8.03 26.91 18.84
N LEU A 16 6.99 27.37 19.53
CA LEU A 16 5.67 26.75 19.53
C LEU A 16 5.02 26.81 18.14
N ALA A 17 5.20 27.94 17.43
CA ALA A 17 4.75 28.10 16.05
C ALA A 17 5.43 27.11 15.09
N TRP A 18 6.73 26.87 15.25
CA TRP A 18 7.45 25.87 14.45
C TRP A 18 6.96 24.45 14.71
N VAL A 19 6.69 24.09 15.96
CA VAL A 19 6.16 22.76 16.32
C VAL A 19 4.77 22.57 15.71
N ILE A 20 3.90 23.58 15.79
CA ILE A 20 2.55 23.53 15.19
C ILE A 20 2.67 23.40 13.67
N ALA A 21 3.53 24.16 13.01
CA ALA A 21 3.72 24.09 11.57
C ALA A 21 4.19 22.69 11.14
N ALA A 22 5.18 22.10 11.84
CA ALA A 22 5.65 20.75 11.58
C ALA A 22 4.54 19.70 11.77
N ALA A 23 3.76 19.83 12.85
CA ALA A 23 2.63 18.95 13.12
C ALA A 23 1.55 19.03 12.03
N VAL A 24 1.22 20.23 11.56
CA VAL A 24 0.26 20.45 10.47
C VAL A 24 0.77 19.85 9.16
N ILE A 25 2.05 20.02 8.82
CA ILE A 25 2.65 19.44 7.62
C ILE A 25 2.62 17.90 7.70
N ALA A 26 2.99 17.33 8.85
CA ALA A 26 2.95 15.89 9.07
C ALA A 26 1.53 15.34 8.96
N ALA A 27 0.55 16.02 9.58
CA ALA A 27 -0.86 15.66 9.50
C ALA A 27 -1.41 15.75 8.07
N ARG A 28 -1.11 16.83 7.34
CA ARG A 28 -1.48 16.97 5.92
C ARG A 28 -0.85 15.89 5.06
N ARG A 29 0.42 15.59 5.26
CA ARG A 29 1.13 14.55 4.49
C ARG A 29 0.54 13.17 4.78
N TRP A 30 0.19 12.89 6.04
CA TRP A 30 -0.45 11.65 6.43
C TRP A 30 -1.87 11.51 5.85
N TRP A 31 -2.66 12.59 5.85
CA TRP A 31 -3.97 12.63 5.22
C TRP A 31 -3.92 12.41 3.70
N ARG A 32 -2.95 13.03 3.01
CA ARG A 32 -2.74 12.79 1.57
C ARG A 32 -2.41 11.33 1.30
N ARG A 33 -1.49 10.73 2.06
CA ARG A 33 -1.15 9.30 1.92
C ARG A 33 -2.38 8.40 2.14
N ARG A 34 -3.22 8.69 3.14
CA ARG A 34 -4.47 7.93 3.37
C ARG A 34 -5.49 8.08 2.24
N GLY A 35 -5.58 9.26 1.62
CA GLY A 35 -6.44 9.48 0.45
C GLY A 35 -5.98 8.66 -0.75
N ASP A 36 -4.67 8.60 -0.96
CA ASP A 36 -4.05 7.83 -2.03
C ASP A 36 -4.18 6.31 -1.82
N ASP A 37 -4.19 5.83 -0.57
CA ASP A 37 -4.35 4.40 -0.26
C ASP A 37 -5.65 3.82 -0.83
N ARG A 38 -6.77 4.56 -0.74
CA ARG A 38 -8.06 4.09 -1.27
C ARG A 38 -8.04 4.02 -2.80
N ALA A 39 -7.40 5.00 -3.45
CA ALA A 39 -7.21 5.00 -4.90
C ALA A 39 -6.27 3.87 -5.36
N ARG A 40 -5.19 3.61 -4.61
CA ARG A 40 -4.24 2.51 -4.85
C ARG A 40 -4.91 1.15 -4.71
N ARG A 41 -5.75 0.96 -3.68
CA ARG A 41 -6.56 -0.26 -3.51
C ARG A 41 -7.55 -0.46 -4.65
N LEU A 42 -8.23 0.59 -5.10
CA LEU A 42 -9.14 0.53 -6.25
C LEU A 42 -8.41 0.22 -7.58
N ARG A 43 -7.17 0.71 -7.73
CA ARG A 43 -6.33 0.39 -8.90
C ARG A 43 -5.87 -1.07 -8.86
N LEU A 44 -5.44 -1.56 -7.69
CA LEU A 44 -5.12 -2.97 -7.47
C LEU A 44 -6.32 -3.87 -7.77
N ALA A 45 -7.50 -3.56 -7.23
CA ALA A 45 -8.72 -4.33 -7.47
C ALA A 45 -9.10 -4.36 -8.96
N ARG A 46 -8.82 -3.29 -9.71
CA ARG A 46 -9.01 -3.25 -11.17
C ARG A 46 -7.98 -4.11 -11.91
N MET A 47 -6.71 -4.07 -11.52
CA MET A 47 -5.66 -4.94 -12.09
C MET A 47 -6.00 -6.42 -11.88
N LEU A 48 -6.50 -6.76 -10.69
CA LEU A 48 -6.94 -8.11 -10.36
C LEU A 48 -8.22 -8.53 -11.10
N ARG A 49 -9.03 -7.63 -11.66
CA ARG A 49 -10.29 -8.01 -12.30
C ARG A 49 -10.15 -8.57 -13.73
N GLY A 50 -8.93 -8.62 -14.29
CA GLY A 50 -8.72 -8.76 -15.74
C GLY A 50 -8.50 -10.17 -16.30
N GLY A 51 -8.11 -11.18 -15.51
CA GLY A 51 -7.77 -12.50 -16.06
C GLY A 51 -7.47 -13.57 -15.01
N GLU A 52 -7.31 -14.82 -15.43
CA GLU A 52 -7.04 -15.94 -14.50
C GLU A 52 -5.69 -15.84 -13.77
N LEU A 53 -4.72 -15.16 -14.39
CA LEU A 53 -3.38 -14.91 -13.88
C LEU A 53 -3.12 -13.40 -13.94
N VAL A 54 -2.71 -12.81 -12.82
CA VAL A 54 -2.42 -11.39 -12.72
C VAL A 54 -1.04 -11.19 -12.10
N VAL A 55 -0.19 -10.49 -12.84
CA VAL A 55 1.17 -10.15 -12.44
C VAL A 55 1.16 -8.71 -11.94
N VAL A 56 1.46 -8.52 -10.65
CA VAL A 56 1.39 -7.22 -9.99
C VAL A 56 2.79 -6.80 -9.55
N PRO A 57 3.39 -5.77 -10.19
CA PRO A 57 4.64 -5.20 -9.72
C PRO A 57 4.44 -4.54 -8.36
N THR A 58 5.27 -4.88 -7.37
CA THR A 58 5.21 -4.18 -6.05
C THR A 58 5.48 -2.68 -6.17
N SER A 59 6.19 -2.22 -7.21
CA SER A 59 6.43 -0.79 -7.44
C SER A 59 5.22 0.00 -7.94
N ASP A 60 4.24 -0.66 -8.56
CA ASP A 60 3.03 0.02 -9.05
C ASP A 60 2.04 0.31 -7.91
N ILE A 61 2.28 -0.33 -6.77
CA ILE A 61 1.40 -0.35 -5.61
C ILE A 61 2.28 -0.20 -4.37
N ASP A 62 2.61 1.04 -4.06
CA ASP A 62 3.18 1.49 -2.76
C ASP A 62 2.16 1.22 -1.61
N LEU A 63 1.76 -0.04 -1.42
CA LEU A 63 0.96 -0.51 -0.29
C LEU A 63 1.75 -1.58 0.47
N PRO A 64 1.53 -1.72 1.78
CA PRO A 64 2.08 -2.84 2.54
C PRO A 64 1.62 -4.17 1.95
N GLU A 65 2.50 -5.17 1.92
CA GLU A 65 2.23 -6.53 1.41
C GLU A 65 0.95 -7.13 1.99
N ALA A 66 0.74 -7.01 3.31
CA ALA A 66 -0.46 -7.47 3.98
C ALA A 66 -1.75 -6.84 3.43
N THR A 67 -1.71 -5.57 2.99
CA THR A 67 -2.85 -4.90 2.36
C THR A 67 -3.10 -5.43 0.94
N VAL A 68 -2.03 -5.70 0.20
CA VAL A 68 -2.14 -6.28 -1.15
C VAL A 68 -2.76 -7.67 -1.09
N LEU A 69 -2.31 -8.51 -0.14
CA LEU A 69 -2.84 -9.85 0.06
C LEU A 69 -4.31 -9.83 0.48
N ALA A 70 -4.69 -8.91 1.39
CA ALA A 70 -6.09 -8.76 1.81
C ALA A 70 -7.00 -8.37 0.63
N VAL A 71 -6.59 -7.40 -0.18
CA VAL A 71 -7.36 -6.98 -1.37
C VAL A 71 -7.41 -8.09 -2.43
N ALA A 72 -6.33 -8.85 -2.59
CA ALA A 72 -6.31 -10.01 -3.49
C ALA A 72 -7.29 -11.09 -3.04
N ALA A 73 -7.30 -11.44 -1.75
CA ALA A 73 -8.25 -12.40 -1.19
C ALA A 73 -9.70 -11.95 -1.37
N ASP A 74 -10.01 -10.68 -1.07
CA ASP A 74 -11.34 -10.09 -1.28
C ASP A 74 -11.77 -10.11 -2.76
N ALA A 75 -10.82 -9.99 -3.67
CA ALA A 75 -11.06 -10.06 -5.12
C ALA A 75 -11.14 -11.50 -5.66
N GLY A 76 -10.94 -12.52 -4.83
CA GLY A 76 -10.94 -13.93 -5.22
C GLY A 76 -9.62 -14.40 -5.85
N TYR A 77 -8.50 -13.81 -5.47
CA TYR A 77 -7.16 -14.15 -5.96
C TYR A 77 -6.26 -14.65 -4.82
N ARG A 78 -5.32 -15.53 -5.16
CA ARG A 78 -4.30 -16.10 -4.27
C ARG A 78 -2.91 -15.78 -4.78
N LEU A 79 -2.01 -15.38 -3.89
CA LEU A 79 -0.58 -15.25 -4.20
C LEU A 79 0.03 -16.64 -4.42
N VAL A 80 0.63 -16.84 -5.58
CA VAL A 80 1.40 -18.04 -5.94
C VAL A 80 2.84 -17.91 -5.47
N GLY A 81 3.42 -16.73 -5.66
CA GLY A 81 4.80 -16.46 -5.28
C GLY A 81 5.28 -15.10 -5.76
N TYR A 82 6.54 -14.83 -5.48
CA TYR A 82 7.24 -13.66 -5.98
C TYR A 82 8.16 -14.06 -7.11
N GLU A 83 7.90 -13.54 -8.29
CA GLU A 83 8.86 -13.58 -9.38
C GLU A 83 9.92 -12.51 -9.13
N ARG A 84 11.19 -12.91 -9.17
CA ARG A 84 12.30 -11.96 -9.22
C ARG A 84 12.42 -11.55 -10.68
N ALA A 85 12.08 -10.31 -11.00
CA ALA A 85 12.53 -9.75 -12.26
C ALA A 85 14.06 -9.66 -12.22
N ASP A 86 14.74 -10.21 -13.23
CA ASP A 86 16.18 -10.07 -13.48
C ASP A 86 16.55 -8.63 -13.85
N THR A 87 16.10 -7.67 -13.04
CA THR A 87 16.35 -6.25 -13.18
C THR A 87 17.20 -5.77 -12.01
N PRO A 88 18.12 -4.80 -12.23
CA PRO A 88 19.09 -4.36 -11.25
C PRO A 88 18.48 -3.78 -9.96
N LEU A 89 17.17 -3.51 -9.97
CA LEU A 89 16.43 -2.96 -8.83
C LEU A 89 15.77 -4.02 -7.94
N CYS A 90 16.00 -5.33 -8.17
CA CYS A 90 15.50 -6.43 -7.33
C CYS A 90 14.01 -6.27 -6.94
N ARG A 91 13.18 -5.79 -7.88
CA ARG A 91 11.77 -5.53 -7.61
C ARG A 91 11.01 -6.85 -7.64
N ARG A 92 10.37 -7.19 -6.51
CA ARG A 92 9.57 -8.41 -6.37
C ARG A 92 8.26 -8.24 -7.11
N ILE A 93 7.96 -9.13 -8.02
CA ILE A 93 6.68 -9.13 -8.74
C ILE A 93 5.79 -10.19 -8.08
N GLY A 94 4.64 -9.78 -7.54
CA GLY A 94 3.69 -10.72 -6.97
C GLY A 94 2.86 -11.36 -8.06
N VAL A 95 2.85 -12.69 -8.13
CA VAL A 95 2.05 -13.46 -9.09
C VAL A 95 0.79 -13.96 -8.39
N PHE A 96 -0.36 -13.53 -8.87
CA PHE A 96 -1.67 -13.85 -8.29
C PHE A 96 -2.49 -14.67 -9.28
N VAL A 97 -3.18 -15.69 -8.78
CA VAL A 97 -4.10 -16.55 -9.57
C VAL A 97 -5.50 -16.46 -9.02
N ARG A 98 -6.49 -16.53 -9.91
CA ARG A 98 -7.90 -16.56 -9.51
C ARG A 98 -8.22 -17.87 -8.82
N ILE A 99 -8.79 -17.80 -7.62
CA ILE A 99 -9.20 -18.96 -6.83
C ILE A 99 -10.29 -19.72 -7.61
N GLY A 100 -10.07 -21.02 -7.83
CA GLY A 100 -10.99 -21.87 -8.59
C GLY A 100 -10.95 -21.69 -10.11
N GLY A 101 -10.03 -20.88 -10.65
CA GLY A 101 -9.74 -20.85 -12.10
C GLY A 101 -8.89 -22.04 -12.54
N GLU A 102 -8.76 -22.24 -13.85
CA GLU A 102 -8.01 -23.38 -14.42
C GLU A 102 -6.56 -23.39 -13.93
N VAL A 103 -5.93 -22.21 -13.86
CA VAL A 103 -4.55 -22.06 -13.37
C VAL A 103 -4.42 -22.43 -11.88
N ASP A 104 -5.38 -22.08 -11.01
CA ASP A 104 -5.35 -22.49 -9.59
C ASP A 104 -5.56 -24.00 -9.43
N ALA A 105 -6.41 -24.61 -10.27
CA ALA A 105 -6.60 -26.06 -10.29
C ALA A 105 -5.31 -26.80 -10.69
N VAL A 106 -4.64 -26.34 -11.75
CA VAL A 106 -3.35 -26.88 -12.20
C VAL A 106 -2.28 -26.73 -11.12
N ILE A 107 -2.15 -25.56 -10.48
CA ILE A 107 -1.16 -25.33 -9.41
C ILE A 107 -1.44 -26.20 -8.18
N ARG A 108 -2.72 -26.44 -7.86
CA ARG A 108 -3.11 -27.33 -6.75
C ARG A 108 -2.99 -28.82 -7.08
N GLY A 109 -2.67 -29.18 -8.32
CA GLY A 109 -2.64 -30.57 -8.78
C GLY A 109 -4.04 -31.21 -8.84
N VAL A 110 -5.10 -30.40 -8.91
CA VAL A 110 -6.46 -30.89 -9.11
C VAL A 110 -6.69 -30.94 -10.63
N PRO A 111 -6.94 -32.12 -11.22
CA PRO A 111 -7.17 -32.22 -12.66
C PRO A 111 -8.41 -31.41 -13.03
N ALA A 112 -8.26 -30.49 -14.00
CA ALA A 112 -9.38 -29.72 -14.53
C ALA A 112 -10.45 -30.66 -15.10
N PRO A 113 -11.74 -30.46 -14.79
CA PRO A 113 -12.80 -31.22 -15.43
C PRO A 113 -12.82 -30.88 -16.92
N ARG A 114 -12.68 -31.93 -17.75
CA ARG A 114 -12.76 -31.84 -19.22
C ARG A 114 -14.16 -31.46 -19.69
#